data_AF-A0AAW3M767-F1
#
_entry.id   AF-A0AAW3M767-F1
#
_cell.length_a   1.000
_cell.length_b   1.000
_cell.length_c   1.000
_cell.angle_alpha   90.00
_cell.angle_beta   90.00
_cell.angle_gamma   90.00
#
_symmetry.space_group_name_H-M   'P 1'
#
loop_
_entity.id
_entity.type
_entity.pdbx_description
1 polymer ?
#
loop_
_entity_poly.entity_id
_entity_poly.type
_entity_poly.pdbx_seq_one_letter_code
_entity_poly.pdbx_strand_id
1 'polypeptide(L)'
;MKKVIGTESGGKSAYQGDDGKYYDAIHQGHESERLANAHIDFEIKQKEKLGINTITGIDAIIILIVTLIICATCVWGLKLLGEGRYLGILLVIGSILPIYHLYKFFFYTFASTRQMVYLFSVCMGFLINWILTDVFNIHLLK
;
A
#
# COMPACT_ATOMS: atom_id res chain seq x y z
N MET A 1 -4.15 6.15 -20.42
CA MET A 1 -3.50 6.50 -19.14
C MET A 1 -2.30 7.39 -19.45
N LYS A 2 -2.21 8.61 -18.89
CA LYS A 2 -0.95 9.40 -18.99
C LYS A 2 0.17 8.57 -18.36
N LYS A 3 1.38 8.61 -18.91
CA LYS A 3 2.52 7.94 -18.29
C LYS A 3 2.90 8.70 -17.01
N VAL A 4 3.17 7.99 -15.91
CA VAL A 4 3.70 8.63 -14.69
C VAL A 4 5.04 9.30 -15.03
N ILE A 5 5.17 10.59 -14.75
CA ILE A 5 6.35 11.41 -15.08
C ILE A 5 7.29 11.60 -13.89
N GLY A 6 6.82 11.36 -12.66
CA GLY A 6 7.60 11.50 -11.43
C GLY A 6 6.86 10.91 -10.23
N THR A 7 7.56 10.71 -9.11
CA THR A 7 6.99 10.24 -7.84
C THR A 7 7.38 11.18 -6.71
N GLU A 8 6.40 11.57 -5.89
CA GLU A 8 6.59 12.43 -4.72
C GLU A 8 5.97 11.77 -3.48
N SER A 9 6.41 12.19 -2.29
CA SER A 9 5.71 11.86 -1.05
C SER A 9 4.35 12.54 -1.03
N GLY A 10 3.33 11.80 -0.59
CA GLY A 10 2.05 12.36 -0.18
C GLY A 10 2.26 13.33 0.96
N GLY A 11 1.53 14.45 0.89
CA GLY A 11 1.54 15.48 1.92
C GLY A 11 1.37 14.84 3.29
N LYS A 12 2.11 15.35 4.27
CA LYS A 12 1.96 14.93 5.67
C LYS A 12 0.50 15.14 6.08
N SER A 13 -0.03 14.24 6.91
CA SER A 13 -1.34 14.42 7.54
C SER A 13 -1.42 15.79 8.21
N ALA A 14 -2.61 16.37 8.26
CA ALA A 14 -2.82 17.62 8.97
C ALA A 14 -2.30 17.51 10.41
N TYR A 15 -1.66 18.56 10.91
CA TYR A 15 -1.18 18.62 12.29
C TYR A 15 -1.74 19.85 12.98
N GLN A 16 -2.03 19.71 14.27
CA GLN A 16 -2.47 20.85 15.07
C GLN A 16 -1.25 21.65 15.52
N GLY A 17 -1.25 22.96 15.28
CA GLY A 17 -0.25 23.86 15.81
C GLY A 17 -0.56 24.28 17.24
N ASP A 18 0.43 24.86 17.91
CA ASP A 18 0.30 25.36 19.29
C ASP A 18 -0.75 26.49 19.43
N ASP A 19 -1.17 27.09 18.32
CA ASP A 19 -2.22 28.10 18.23
C ASP A 19 -3.65 27.52 18.13
N GLY A 20 -3.79 26.19 18.20
CA GLY A 20 -5.06 25.48 18.13
C GLY A 20 -5.61 25.31 16.71
N LYS A 21 -4.93 25.83 15.67
CA LYS A 21 -5.33 25.67 14.26
C LYS A 21 -4.75 24.39 13.66
N TYR A 22 -5.38 23.89 12.60
CA TYR A 22 -4.92 22.72 11.86
C TYR A 22 -4.17 23.14 10.61
N TYR A 23 -2.95 22.65 10.44
CA TYR A 23 -2.09 23.01 9.31
C TYR A 23 -2.05 21.88 8.29
N ASP A 24 -2.07 22.24 7.00
CA ASP A 24 -1.85 21.30 5.90
C ASP A 24 -0.35 21.11 5.58
N ALA A 25 -0.05 20.32 4.54
CA ALA A 25 1.31 19.99 4.13
C ALA A 25 2.16 21.20 3.67
N ILE A 26 1.52 22.34 3.37
CA ILE A 26 2.17 23.60 2.97
C ILE A 26 2.12 24.67 4.07
N HIS A 27 1.80 24.28 5.32
CA HIS A 27 1.70 25.16 6.48
C HIS A 27 0.59 26.23 6.36
N GLN A 28 -0.45 25.97 5.56
CA GLN A 28 -1.63 26.82 5.57
C GLN A 28 -2.54 26.39 6.73
N GLY A 29 -2.94 27.36 7.54
CA GLY A 29 -3.83 27.13 8.70
C GLY A 29 -5.29 27.03 8.29
N HIS A 30 -5.99 26.07 8.87
CA HIS A 30 -7.40 25.75 8.67
C HIS A 30 -8.13 25.68 10.01
N GLU A 31 -9.44 25.96 9.98
CA GLU A 31 -10.30 25.96 11.17
C GLU A 31 -10.59 24.56 11.72
N SER A 32 -10.38 23.51 10.93
CA SER A 32 -10.59 22.13 11.37
C SER A 32 -9.66 21.15 10.66
N GLU A 33 -9.37 20.03 11.32
CA GLU A 33 -8.58 18.92 10.77
C GLU A 33 -9.16 18.41 9.46
N ARG A 34 -10.50 18.34 9.38
CA ARG A 34 -11.22 17.88 8.19
C ARG A 34 -10.96 18.78 6.99
N LEU A 35 -10.91 20.09 7.19
CA LEU A 35 -10.63 21.06 6.11
C LEU A 35 -9.17 20.96 5.66
N ALA A 36 -8.22 20.85 6.60
CA ALA A 36 -6.82 20.65 6.28
C ALA A 36 -6.58 19.36 5.48
N ASN A 37 -7.19 18.24 5.90
CA ASN A 37 -7.09 16.96 5.19
C ASN A 37 -7.78 17.00 3.81
N ALA A 38 -8.91 17.69 3.67
CA ALA A 38 -9.57 17.87 2.37
C ALA A 38 -8.70 18.68 1.38
N HIS A 39 -7.93 19.66 1.89
CA HIS A 39 -7.00 20.42 1.06
C HIS A 39 -5.82 19.55 0.59
N ILE A 40 -5.25 18.73 1.48
CA ILE A 40 -4.20 17.75 1.15
C ILE A 40 -4.68 16.78 0.07
N ASP A 41 -5.89 16.22 0.21
CA ASP A 41 -6.49 15.32 -0.78
C ASP A 41 -6.67 15.98 -2.16
N PHE A 42 -7.03 17.27 -2.15
CA PHE A 42 -7.16 18.04 -3.38
C PHE A 42 -5.80 18.27 -4.06
N GLU A 43 -4.76 18.59 -3.30
CA GLU A 43 -3.39 18.73 -3.81
C GLU A 43 -2.89 17.43 -4.44
N ILE A 44 -3.10 16.29 -3.76
CA ILE A 44 -2.77 14.96 -4.28
C ILE A 44 -3.45 14.72 -5.63
N LYS A 45 -4.77 14.96 -5.71
CA LYS A 45 -5.53 14.80 -6.97
C LYS A 45 -5.03 15.72 -8.09
N GLN A 46 -4.57 16.93 -7.78
CA GLN A 46 -3.97 17.81 -8.78
C GLN A 46 -2.64 17.26 -9.30
N LYS A 47 -1.75 16.81 -8.41
CA LYS A 47 -0.47 16.20 -8.77
C LYS A 47 -0.68 14.96 -9.64
N GLU A 48 -1.66 14.13 -9.30
CA GLU A 48 -2.02 12.96 -10.12
C GLU A 48 -2.49 13.34 -11.53
N LYS A 49 -3.31 14.40 -11.69
CA LYS A 49 -3.74 14.91 -13.01
C LYS A 49 -2.57 15.38 -13.88
N LEU A 50 -1.51 15.87 -13.24
CA LEU A 50 -0.26 16.27 -13.88
C LEU A 50 0.64 15.08 -14.25
N GLY A 51 0.32 13.87 -13.79
CA GLY A 51 1.13 12.69 -14.06
C GLY A 51 2.11 12.36 -12.93
N ILE A 52 2.07 13.09 -11.82
CA ILE A 52 2.95 12.89 -10.66
C ILE A 52 2.27 11.87 -9.75
N ASN A 53 2.95 10.75 -9.50
CA ASN A 53 2.50 9.77 -8.55
C ASN A 53 2.82 10.23 -7.12
N THR A 54 1.91 10.01 -6.20
CA THR A 54 2.04 10.45 -4.82
C THR A 54 1.96 9.25 -3.88
N ILE A 55 3.02 8.99 -3.11
CA ILE A 55 3.12 7.85 -2.17
C ILE A 55 2.54 8.29 -0.81
N THR A 56 1.42 7.72 -0.42
CA THR A 56 0.74 8.04 0.86
C THR A 56 1.27 7.20 2.02
N GLY A 57 0.91 7.56 3.26
CA GLY A 57 1.27 6.75 4.44
C GLY A 57 0.71 5.33 4.40
N ILE A 58 -0.48 5.13 3.81
CA ILE A 58 -1.08 3.80 3.62
C ILE A 58 -0.23 2.96 2.67
N ASP A 59 0.25 3.54 1.57
CA ASP A 59 1.15 2.84 0.64
C ASP A 59 2.41 2.35 1.36
N ALA A 60 2.98 3.16 2.25
CA ALA A 60 4.17 2.80 3.03
C ALA A 60 3.91 1.61 3.98
N ILE A 61 2.75 1.58 4.65
CA ILE A 61 2.36 0.45 5.51
C ILE A 61 2.20 -0.84 4.69
N ILE A 62 1.56 -0.77 3.53
CA ILE A 62 1.37 -1.94 2.66
C ILE A 62 2.72 -2.43 2.14
N ILE A 63 3.60 -1.53 1.69
CA ILE A 63 4.96 -1.88 1.26
C ILE A 63 5.68 -2.62 2.39
N LEU A 64 5.63 -2.12 3.61
CA LEU A 64 6.25 -2.75 4.77
C LEU A 64 5.73 -4.18 4.99
N ILE A 65 4.41 -4.38 5.00
CA ILE A 65 3.79 -5.70 5.19
C ILE A 65 4.24 -6.67 4.10
N VAL A 66 4.20 -6.24 2.83
CA VAL A 66 4.60 -7.08 1.69
C VAL A 66 6.08 -7.42 1.76
N THR A 67 6.95 -6.47 2.12
CA THR A 67 8.37 -6.72 2.31
C THR A 67 8.61 -7.75 3.42
N LEU A 68 7.91 -7.66 4.55
CA LEU A 68 8.02 -8.63 5.64
C LEU A 68 7.61 -10.04 5.19
N ILE A 69 6.54 -10.17 4.43
CA ILE A 69 6.09 -11.46 3.88
C ILE A 69 7.14 -12.05 2.93
N ILE A 70 7.69 -11.23 2.02
CA ILE A 70 8.73 -11.64 1.08
C ILE A 70 9.98 -12.12 1.84
N CYS A 71 10.43 -11.35 2.83
CA CYS A 71 11.59 -11.70 3.66
C CYS A 71 11.34 -13.00 4.43
N ALA A 72 10.19 -13.15 5.09
CA ALA A 72 9.84 -14.37 5.82
C ALA A 72 9.82 -15.59 4.90
N THR A 73 9.24 -15.47 3.71
CA THR A 73 9.18 -16.54 2.70
C THR A 73 10.58 -16.92 2.21
N CYS A 74 11.44 -15.93 1.95
CA CYS A 74 12.82 -16.15 1.53
C CYS A 74 13.64 -16.86 2.62
N VAL A 75 13.58 -16.37 3.87
CA VAL A 75 14.26 -16.99 5.03
C VAL A 75 13.80 -18.43 5.22
N TRP A 76 12.49 -18.69 5.09
CA TRP A 76 11.97 -20.05 5.21
C TRP A 76 12.44 -20.96 4.07
N GLY A 77 12.50 -20.44 2.84
CA GLY A 77 13.06 -21.14 1.69
C GLY A 77 14.55 -21.50 1.89
N LEU A 78 15.35 -20.56 2.39
CA LEU A 78 16.77 -20.80 2.71
C LEU A 78 16.94 -21.84 3.81
N LYS A 79 16.11 -21.79 4.86
CA LYS A 79 16.10 -22.81 5.92
C LYS A 79 15.84 -24.21 5.36
N LEU A 80 14.82 -24.36 4.52
CA LEU A 80 14.50 -25.64 3.88
C LEU A 80 15.64 -26.16 2.99
N LEU A 81 16.37 -25.26 2.33
CA LEU A 81 17.56 -25.65 1.57
C LEU A 81 18.70 -26.12 2.46
N GLY A 82 18.91 -25.46 3.61
CA GLY A 82 19.85 -25.92 4.63
C GLY A 82 19.53 -27.31 5.19
N GLU A 83 18.25 -27.69 5.20
CA GLU A 83 17.75 -29.02 5.56
C GLU A 83 17.79 -30.03 4.40
N GLY A 84 18.36 -29.67 3.23
CA GLY A 84 18.46 -30.55 2.06
C GLY A 84 17.18 -30.68 1.24
N ARG A 85 16.15 -29.87 1.52
CA ARG A 85 14.86 -29.91 0.82
C ARG A 85 14.85 -28.94 -0.35
N TYR A 86 14.96 -29.47 -1.57
CA TYR A 86 14.96 -28.67 -2.81
C TYR A 86 13.71 -27.82 -3.05
N LEU A 87 12.58 -28.12 -2.37
CA LEU A 87 11.39 -27.26 -2.36
C LEU A 87 11.69 -25.82 -1.89
N GLY A 88 12.76 -25.61 -1.11
CA GLY A 88 13.19 -24.28 -0.72
C GLY A 88 13.64 -23.39 -1.89
N ILE A 89 14.08 -23.96 -3.02
CA ILE A 89 14.44 -23.20 -4.24
C ILE A 89 13.21 -22.46 -4.77
N LEU A 90 12.05 -23.12 -4.82
CA LEU A 90 10.80 -22.52 -5.29
C LEU A 90 10.36 -21.36 -4.40
N LEU A 91 10.53 -21.49 -3.08
CA LEU A 91 10.20 -20.43 -2.13
C LEU A 91 11.11 -19.21 -2.28
N VAL A 92 12.42 -19.42 -2.46
CA VAL A 92 13.37 -18.34 -2.71
C VAL A 92 13.07 -17.63 -4.03
N ILE A 93 12.92 -18.37 -5.13
CA ILE A 93 12.59 -17.80 -6.45
C ILE A 93 11.22 -17.08 -6.40
N GLY A 94 10.23 -17.71 -5.77
CA GLY A 94 8.89 -17.16 -5.60
C GLY A 94 8.87 -15.87 -4.78
N SER A 95 9.79 -15.70 -3.83
CA SER A 95 9.92 -14.45 -3.07
C SER A 95 10.53 -13.30 -3.88
N ILE A 96 11.39 -13.59 -4.86
CA ILE A 96 12.11 -12.57 -5.65
C ILE A 96 11.27 -12.10 -6.86
N LEU A 97 10.59 -13.03 -7.54
CA LEU A 97 9.74 -12.76 -8.71
C LEU A 97 8.79 -11.55 -8.58
N PRO A 98 8.06 -11.37 -7.47
CA PRO A 98 7.11 -10.28 -7.35
C PRO A 98 7.77 -8.92 -7.12
N ILE A 99 9.04 -8.84 -6.71
CA ILE A 99 9.70 -7.57 -6.32
C ILE A 99 9.64 -6.54 -7.46
N TYR A 100 9.97 -6.93 -8.69
CA TYR A 100 9.93 -6.03 -9.83
C TYR A 100 8.52 -5.51 -10.13
N HIS A 101 7.53 -6.39 -10.08
CA HIS A 101 6.13 -6.05 -10.34
C HIS A 101 5.57 -5.14 -9.25
N LEU A 102 5.89 -5.41 -7.99
CA LEU A 102 5.51 -4.58 -6.85
C LEU A 102 6.18 -3.21 -6.93
N TYR A 103 7.48 -3.14 -7.23
CA TYR A 103 8.18 -1.88 -7.44
C TYR A 103 7.51 -1.05 -8.54
N LYS A 104 7.22 -1.66 -9.69
CA LYS A 104 6.51 -0.98 -10.79
C LYS A 104 5.11 -0.53 -10.35
N PHE A 105 4.41 -1.37 -9.58
CA PHE A 105 3.08 -1.06 -9.08
C PHE A 105 3.08 0.14 -8.12
N PHE A 106 3.90 0.13 -7.07
CA PHE A 106 3.90 1.22 -6.08
C PHE A 106 4.44 2.54 -6.63
N PHE A 107 5.53 2.50 -7.42
CA PHE A 107 6.23 3.72 -7.82
C PHE A 107 5.77 4.28 -9.18
N TYR A 108 5.25 3.45 -10.09
CA TYR A 108 4.88 3.90 -11.45
C TYR A 108 3.40 3.80 -11.77
N THR A 109 2.57 3.39 -10.80
CA THR A 109 1.11 3.37 -10.96
C THR A 109 0.50 4.52 -10.17
N PHE A 110 -0.50 5.19 -10.74
CA PHE A 110 -1.24 6.27 -10.06
C PHE A 110 -1.90 5.80 -8.77
N ALA A 111 -2.05 6.70 -7.80
CA ALA A 111 -2.65 6.37 -6.50
C ALA A 111 -4.13 5.98 -6.67
N SER A 112 -4.88 6.64 -7.56
CA SER A 112 -6.26 6.23 -7.90
C SER A 112 -6.37 4.76 -8.35
N THR A 113 -5.45 4.28 -9.19
CA THR A 113 -5.40 2.88 -9.59
C THR A 113 -5.01 1.97 -8.42
N ARG A 114 -4.05 2.37 -7.58
CA ARG A 114 -3.67 1.60 -6.37
C ARG A 114 -4.85 1.44 -5.40
N GLN A 115 -5.58 2.52 -5.13
CA GLN A 115 -6.78 2.50 -4.27
C GLN A 115 -7.84 1.52 -4.78
N MET A 116 -8.10 1.49 -6.09
CA MET A 116 -9.04 0.53 -6.68
C MET A 116 -8.56 -0.91 -6.50
N VAL A 117 -7.27 -1.17 -6.66
CA VAL A 117 -6.68 -2.50 -6.44
C VAL A 117 -6.75 -2.90 -4.96
N TYR A 118 -6.49 -1.97 -4.03
CA TYR A 118 -6.63 -2.23 -2.59
C TYR A 118 -8.07 -2.55 -2.22
N LEU A 119 -9.03 -1.74 -2.68
CA LEU A 119 -10.46 -1.99 -2.47
C LEU A 119 -10.87 -3.36 -3.03
N PHE A 120 -10.46 -3.65 -4.26
CA PHE A 120 -10.72 -4.94 -4.90
C PHE A 120 -10.14 -6.10 -4.08
N SER A 121 -8.92 -5.95 -3.56
CA SER A 121 -8.24 -6.98 -2.76
C SER A 121 -8.99 -7.25 -1.45
N VAL A 122 -9.47 -6.19 -0.78
CA VAL A 122 -10.29 -6.29 0.43
C VAL A 122 -11.63 -6.97 0.13
N CYS A 123 -12.31 -6.58 -0.94
CA CYS A 123 -13.57 -7.21 -1.38
C CYS A 123 -13.38 -8.71 -1.68
N MET A 124 -12.29 -9.08 -2.37
CA MET A 124 -11.95 -10.47 -2.62
C MET A 124 -11.66 -11.24 -1.32
N GLY A 125 -11.00 -10.61 -0.35
CA GLY A 125 -10.78 -11.21 0.98
C GLY A 125 -12.10 -11.53 1.70
N PHE A 126 -13.07 -10.61 1.66
CA PHE A 126 -14.40 -10.87 2.22
C PHE A 126 -15.15 -11.98 1.46
N LEU A 127 -15.07 -12.00 0.13
CA LEU A 127 -15.66 -13.06 -0.69
C LEU A 127 -15.08 -14.44 -0.34
N ILE A 128 -13.75 -14.54 -0.24
CA ILE A 128 -13.06 -15.77 0.15
C ILE A 128 -13.47 -16.20 1.56
N ASN A 129 -13.52 -15.26 2.52
CA ASN A 129 -13.96 -15.56 3.87
C ASN A 129 -15.41 -16.07 3.91
N TRP A 130 -16.31 -15.46 3.11
CA TRP A 130 -17.70 -15.91 3.00
C TRP A 130 -17.79 -17.33 2.44
N ILE A 131 -17.08 -17.63 1.34
CA ILE A 131 -17.04 -18.99 0.76
C ILE A 131 -16.48 -20.00 1.77
N LEU A 132 -15.41 -19.67 2.49
CA LEU A 132 -14.83 -20.54 3.50
C LEU A 132 -15.75 -20.77 4.70
N THR A 133 -16.50 -19.75 5.09
CA THR A 133 -17.47 -19.85 6.18
C THR A 133 -18.68 -20.70 5.75
N ASP A 134 -19.26 -20.42 4.58
CA ASP A 134 -20.51 -21.05 4.12
C ASP A 134 -20.28 -22.50 3.67
N VAL A 135 -19.18 -22.78 2.96
CA VAL A 135 -18.92 -24.10 2.38
C VAL A 135 -18.12 -25.00 3.32
N PHE A 136 -17.18 -24.43 4.10
CA PHE A 136 -16.22 -25.20 4.88
C PHE A 136 -16.33 -24.97 6.39
N ASN A 137 -17.19 -24.06 6.86
CA ASN A 137 -17.32 -23.68 8.27
C ASN A 137 -15.99 -23.20 8.90
N ILE A 138 -15.14 -22.56 8.09
CA ILE A 138 -13.85 -22.01 8.51
C ILE A 138 -13.96 -20.47 8.53
N HIS A 139 -13.79 -19.88 9.71
CA HIS A 139 -13.84 -18.43 9.90
C HIS A 139 -12.44 -17.83 9.92
N LEU A 140 -12.02 -17.15 8.84
CA LEU A 140 -10.76 -16.40 8.81
C LEU A 140 -10.89 -15.01 9.44
N LEU A 141 -12.05 -14.38 9.26
CA LEU A 141 -12.45 -13.13 9.90
C LEU A 141 -13.66 -13.43 10.78
N LYS A 142 -13.55 -13.09 12.06
CA LYS A 142 -14.53 -13.40 13.10
C LYS A 142 -15.72 -12.44 13.04
#